data_AF-A0A1Q4BS80-F1
#
_entry.id   AF-A0A1Q4BS80-F1
#
_cell.length_a   1.000
_cell.length_b   1.000
_cell.length_c   1.000
_cell.angle_alpha   90.00
_cell.angle_beta   90.00
_cell.angle_gamma   90.00
#
_symmetry.space_group_name_H-M   'P 1'
#
loop_
_entity.id
_entity.type
_entity.pdbx_description
1 polymer ?
#
loop_
_entity_poly.entity_id
_entity_poly.type
_entity_poly.pdbx_seq_one_letter_code
_entity_poly.pdbx_strand_id
1 'polypeptide(L)'
;MRRLLSIIGAFAILAVTQASAQSVNLTGAYRCIQTCRLGLVGNSAYITQNGADLNLLNEAGESARAWPDWFSPRTRIWIDSWNEGAVFSPDGMLIQFDNGTIWQRDLGVPTEGRRRK
;
A
#
# COMPACT_ATOMS: atom_id res chain seq x y z
N MET A 1 12.30 48.20 -47.08
CA MET A 1 12.32 47.77 -45.66
C MET A 1 11.14 46.83 -45.42
N ARG A 2 11.42 45.62 -44.92
CA ARG A 2 10.49 44.48 -44.70
C ARG A 2 9.47 44.81 -43.59
N ARG A 3 8.19 44.44 -43.77
CA ARG A 3 7.20 44.39 -42.68
C ARG A 3 7.19 42.99 -42.09
N LEU A 4 7.36 42.93 -40.77
CA LEU A 4 7.46 41.74 -39.93
C LEU A 4 6.14 40.96 -39.89
N LEU A 5 6.20 39.64 -40.03
CA LEU A 5 5.12 38.71 -39.73
C LEU A 5 5.17 38.38 -38.23
N SER A 6 4.09 38.68 -37.50
CA SER A 6 3.92 38.28 -36.10
C SER A 6 3.46 36.83 -36.01
N ILE A 7 4.26 35.98 -35.36
CA ILE A 7 3.91 34.58 -35.06
C ILE A 7 3.40 34.53 -33.62
N ILE A 8 2.14 34.15 -33.42
CA ILE A 8 1.56 33.89 -32.10
C ILE A 8 1.90 32.44 -31.74
N GLY A 9 2.85 32.25 -30.83
CA GLY A 9 3.13 30.95 -30.22
C GLY A 9 2.29 30.76 -28.96
N ALA A 10 1.29 29.87 -29.00
CA ALA A 10 0.55 29.45 -27.82
C ALA A 10 1.32 28.34 -27.09
N PHE A 11 1.84 28.63 -25.89
CA PHE A 11 2.41 27.62 -25.01
C PHE A 11 1.28 26.91 -24.25
N ALA A 12 1.03 25.65 -24.57
CA ALA A 12 0.15 24.79 -23.80
C ALA A 12 0.90 24.29 -22.55
N ILE A 13 0.53 24.79 -21.38
CA ILE A 13 1.03 24.29 -20.10
C ILE A 13 0.27 23.00 -19.80
N LEU A 14 0.92 21.85 -20.00
CA LEU A 14 0.41 20.57 -19.52
C LEU A 14 0.55 20.55 -17.99
N ALA A 15 -0.51 20.94 -17.29
CA ALA A 15 -0.62 20.68 -15.86
C ALA A 15 -0.74 19.16 -15.69
N VAL A 16 0.35 18.49 -15.32
CA VAL A 16 0.29 17.13 -14.79
C VAL A 16 -0.42 17.23 -13.45
N THR A 17 -1.74 17.07 -13.45
CA THR A 17 -2.45 16.70 -12.25
C THR A 17 -1.95 15.31 -11.90
N GLN A 18 -1.01 15.19 -10.96
CA GLN A 18 -0.88 13.94 -10.21
C GLN A 18 -2.23 13.76 -9.54
N ALA A 19 -3.07 12.92 -10.15
CA ALA A 19 -4.25 12.45 -9.49
C ALA A 19 -3.74 11.72 -8.25
N SER A 20 -3.86 12.36 -7.08
CA SER A 20 -3.73 11.68 -5.80
C SER A 20 -4.86 10.66 -5.77
N ALA A 21 -4.60 9.46 -6.31
CA ALA A 21 -5.44 8.31 -6.08
C ALA A 21 -5.48 8.18 -4.57
N GLN A 22 -6.63 8.49 -3.95
CA GLN A 22 -6.82 8.24 -2.53
C GLN A 22 -6.79 6.72 -2.37
N SER A 23 -5.57 6.20 -2.17
CA SER A 23 -5.31 4.80 -1.94
C SER A 23 -5.91 4.43 -0.59
N VAL A 24 -6.43 3.20 -0.50
CA VAL A 24 -6.90 2.65 0.77
C VAL A 24 -5.80 2.81 1.82
N ASN A 25 -6.18 3.25 3.02
CA ASN A 25 -5.23 3.36 4.12
C ASN A 25 -4.89 1.95 4.61
N LEU A 26 -3.76 1.42 4.15
CA LEU A 26 -3.19 0.13 4.54
C LEU A 26 -2.41 0.19 5.85
N THR A 27 -2.17 1.38 6.42
CA THR A 27 -1.44 1.55 7.68
C THR A 27 -2.14 0.81 8.82
N GLY A 28 -1.41 -0.01 9.56
CA GLY A 28 -1.93 -0.73 10.71
C GLY A 28 -1.18 -2.02 11.04
N ALA A 29 -1.66 -2.69 12.09
CA ALA A 29 -1.27 -4.03 12.43
C ALA A 29 -2.12 -5.05 11.64
N TYR A 30 -1.49 -6.13 11.25
CA TYR A 30 -2.08 -7.28 10.59
C TYR A 30 -1.66 -8.54 11.30
N ARG A 31 -2.40 -9.62 11.09
CA ARG A 31 -2.01 -10.97 11.46
C ARG A 31 -1.94 -11.82 10.22
N CYS A 32 -0.90 -12.62 10.13
CA CYS A 32 -0.88 -13.65 9.10
C CYS A 32 -1.83 -14.78 9.49
N ILE A 33 -2.81 -15.09 8.63
CA ILE A 33 -3.86 -16.10 8.90
C ILE A 33 -3.72 -17.34 8.03
N GLN A 34 -2.95 -17.28 6.95
CA GLN A 34 -2.77 -18.40 6.01
C GLN A 34 -1.41 -18.32 5.31
N THR A 35 -0.80 -19.48 5.04
CA THR A 35 0.48 -19.65 4.33
C THR A 35 1.64 -18.82 4.89
N CYS A 36 1.61 -18.55 6.20
CA CYS A 36 2.57 -17.68 6.87
C CYS A 36 3.99 -18.24 6.78
N ARG A 37 4.96 -17.33 6.61
CA ARG A 37 6.37 -17.67 6.52
C ARG A 37 6.81 -18.41 7.77
N LEU A 38 7.56 -19.50 7.58
CA LEU A 38 8.03 -20.39 8.66
C LEU A 38 6.89 -20.99 9.54
N GLY A 39 5.64 -21.00 9.05
CA GLY A 39 4.50 -21.50 9.81
C GLY A 39 4.03 -20.57 10.93
N LEU A 40 4.42 -19.29 10.90
CA LEU A 40 4.12 -18.28 11.92
C LEU A 40 2.68 -17.75 11.83
N VAL A 41 1.71 -18.66 11.85
CA VAL A 41 0.28 -18.32 11.81
C VAL A 41 -0.13 -17.61 13.09
N GLY A 42 -0.82 -16.49 12.94
CA GLY A 42 -1.29 -15.63 14.03
C GLY A 42 -0.29 -14.58 14.48
N ASN A 43 0.96 -14.62 14.00
CA ASN A 43 1.96 -13.59 14.28
C ASN A 43 1.60 -12.27 13.61
N SER A 44 2.04 -11.19 14.25
CA SER A 44 1.78 -9.83 13.81
C SER A 44 2.69 -9.43 12.65
N ALA A 45 2.11 -8.76 11.66
CA ALA A 45 2.78 -8.01 10.62
C ALA A 45 2.34 -6.54 10.71
N TYR A 46 3.13 -5.63 10.15
CA TYR A 46 2.87 -4.20 10.26
C TYR A 46 3.08 -3.51 8.92
N ILE A 47 2.20 -2.56 8.62
CA ILE A 47 2.32 -1.70 7.45
C ILE A 47 2.26 -0.25 7.91
N THR A 48 3.19 0.56 7.40
CA THR A 48 3.22 2.01 7.58
C THR A 48 3.26 2.67 6.21
N GLN A 49 2.28 3.52 5.92
CA GLN A 49 2.27 4.32 4.68
C GLN A 49 2.90 5.69 4.89
N ASN A 50 3.76 6.08 3.95
CA ASN A 50 4.42 7.38 3.87
C ASN A 50 4.15 7.98 2.47
N GLY A 51 2.96 8.54 2.28
CA GLY A 51 2.51 8.97 0.95
C GLY A 51 2.19 7.77 0.06
N ALA A 52 2.87 7.68 -1.10
CA ALA A 52 2.72 6.54 -2.01
C ALA A 52 3.59 5.33 -1.60
N ASP A 53 4.63 5.55 -0.81
CA ASP A 53 5.51 4.49 -0.34
C ASP A 53 4.95 3.79 0.90
N LEU A 54 5.20 2.49 1.00
CA LEU A 54 4.83 1.65 2.14
C LEU A 54 6.08 1.00 2.71
N ASN A 55 6.14 0.93 4.03
CA ASN A 55 7.07 0.08 4.77
C ASN A 55 6.29 -1.09 5.36
N LEU A 56 6.72 -2.30 5.05
CA LEU A 56 6.15 -3.54 5.57
C LEU A 56 7.13 -4.17 6.54
N LEU A 57 6.60 -4.81 7.57
CA LEU A 57 7.29 -5.71 8.47
C LEU A 57 6.46 -7.00 8.54
N ASN A 58 6.99 -8.11 8.03
CA ASN A 58 6.25 -9.37 8.02
C ASN A 58 6.26 -10.06 9.39
N GLU A 59 5.52 -11.17 9.46
CA GLU A 59 5.39 -12.02 10.64
C GLU A 59 6.69 -12.70 11.09
N ALA A 60 7.71 -12.73 10.21
CA ALA A 60 9.06 -13.22 10.49
C ALA A 60 10.03 -12.10 10.93
N GLY A 61 9.57 -10.84 10.99
CA GLY A 61 10.38 -9.69 11.37
C GLY A 61 11.26 -9.13 10.24
N GLU A 62 11.05 -9.54 9.00
CA GLU A 62 11.75 -8.99 7.83
C GLU A 62 11.03 -7.73 7.34
N SER A 63 11.80 -6.68 7.07
CA SER A 63 11.26 -5.44 6.54
C SER A 63 11.37 -5.36 5.02
N ALA A 64 10.41 -4.68 4.41
CA ALA A 64 10.39 -4.43 2.97
C ALA A 64 9.78 -3.07 2.64
N ARG A 65 10.15 -2.54 1.48
CA ARG A 65 9.48 -1.39 0.87
C ARG A 65 8.52 -1.86 -0.20
N ALA A 66 7.38 -1.22 -0.28
CA ALA A 66 6.41 -1.44 -1.32
C ALA A 66 5.81 -0.13 -1.82
N TRP A 67 5.18 -0.19 -2.98
CA TRP A 67 4.44 0.91 -3.59
C TRP A 67 3.27 0.35 -4.40
N PRO A 68 2.26 1.16 -4.73
CA PRO A 68 1.19 0.78 -5.64
C PRO A 68 1.74 0.21 -6.95
N ASP A 69 1.19 -0.93 -7.37
CA ASP A 69 1.54 -1.58 -8.64
C ASP A 69 1.25 -0.66 -9.83
N TRP A 70 2.09 -0.70 -10.87
CA TRP A 70 1.94 0.18 -12.04
C TRP A 70 0.65 -0.09 -12.84
N PHE A 71 0.27 -1.36 -12.99
CA PHE A 71 -0.90 -1.79 -13.76
C PHE A 71 -2.18 -1.77 -12.92
N SER A 72 -2.08 -1.99 -11.61
CA SER A 72 -3.23 -2.07 -10.70
C SER A 72 -3.02 -1.29 -9.39
N PRO A 73 -2.75 0.03 -9.43
CA PRO A 73 -2.34 0.81 -8.26
C PRO A 73 -3.43 0.96 -7.18
N ARG A 74 -4.69 0.68 -7.52
CA ARG A 74 -5.83 0.84 -6.59
C ARG A 74 -6.14 -0.42 -5.78
N THR A 75 -5.57 -1.56 -6.14
CA THR A 75 -5.88 -2.86 -5.55
C THR A 75 -4.66 -3.72 -5.30
N ARG A 76 -3.49 -3.34 -5.82
CA ARG A 76 -2.27 -4.13 -5.72
C ARG A 76 -1.06 -3.26 -5.36
N ILE A 77 -0.18 -3.85 -4.57
CA ILE A 77 1.15 -3.31 -4.23
C ILE A 77 2.24 -4.23 -4.77
N TRP A 78 3.39 -3.66 -5.09
CA TRP A 78 4.62 -4.37 -5.41
C TRP A 78 5.62 -4.20 -4.27
N ILE A 79 6.20 -5.31 -3.80
CA ILE A 79 7.12 -5.35 -2.67
C ILE A 79 8.52 -5.70 -3.17
N ASP A 80 9.44 -4.75 -3.05
CA ASP A 80 10.74 -4.77 -3.73
C ASP A 80 11.66 -5.91 -3.25
N SER A 81 11.98 -5.93 -1.96
CA SER A 81 12.92 -6.90 -1.39
C SER A 81 12.40 -8.32 -1.33
N TRP A 82 11.08 -8.51 -1.45
CA TRP A 82 10.46 -9.84 -1.54
C TRP A 82 10.20 -10.27 -2.99
N ASN A 83 10.37 -9.35 -3.95
CA ASN A 83 10.10 -9.56 -5.37
C ASN A 83 8.72 -10.19 -5.61
N GLU A 84 7.71 -9.60 -4.97
CA GLU A 84 6.37 -10.18 -4.86
C GLU A 84 5.30 -9.09 -4.90
N GLY A 85 4.16 -9.40 -5.53
CA GLY A 85 2.96 -8.58 -5.47
C GLY A 85 2.02 -9.01 -4.35
N ALA A 86 1.17 -8.09 -3.92
CA ALA A 86 0.06 -8.39 -3.03
C ALA A 86 -1.19 -7.59 -3.41
N VAL A 87 -2.33 -8.28 -3.43
CA VAL A 87 -3.65 -7.68 -3.67
C VAL A 87 -4.29 -7.37 -2.33
N PHE A 88 -4.77 -6.14 -2.15
CA PHE A 88 -5.47 -5.72 -0.94
C PHE A 88 -6.95 -5.49 -1.23
N SER A 89 -7.78 -5.78 -0.23
CA SER A 89 -9.22 -5.55 -0.31
C SER A 89 -9.55 -4.04 -0.29
N PRO A 90 -10.66 -3.59 -0.91
CA PRO A 90 -11.02 -2.18 -0.95
C PRO A 90 -11.23 -1.52 0.43
N ASP A 91 -11.55 -2.33 1.44
CA ASP A 91 -11.69 -1.92 2.84
C ASP A 91 -10.36 -2.03 3.63
N GLY A 92 -9.28 -2.54 3.02
CA GLY A 92 -7.97 -2.67 3.63
C GLY A 92 -7.88 -3.71 4.74
N MET A 93 -8.89 -4.60 4.84
CA MET A 93 -9.00 -5.62 5.87
C MET A 93 -8.22 -6.89 5.54
N LEU A 94 -8.00 -7.19 4.25
CA LEU A 94 -7.29 -8.36 3.79
C LEU A 94 -6.22 -7.97 2.79
N ILE A 95 -5.07 -8.63 2.88
CA ILE A 95 -3.99 -8.55 1.91
C ILE A 95 -3.60 -9.97 1.56
N GLN A 96 -3.68 -10.31 0.28
CA GLN A 96 -3.29 -11.60 -0.26
C GLN A 96 -2.03 -11.42 -1.11
N PHE A 97 -0.98 -12.13 -0.72
CA PHE A 97 0.30 -12.15 -1.42
C PHE A 97 0.28 -13.21 -2.53
N ASP A 98 1.08 -13.00 -3.58
CA ASP A 98 1.13 -13.90 -4.74
C ASP A 98 1.58 -15.34 -4.35
N ASN A 99 2.37 -15.48 -3.28
CA ASN A 99 2.80 -16.75 -2.69
C ASN A 99 1.70 -17.48 -1.90
N GLY A 100 0.50 -16.88 -1.80
CA GLY A 100 -0.65 -17.43 -1.08
C GLY A 100 -0.73 -17.06 0.40
N THR A 101 0.19 -16.24 0.91
CA THR A 101 0.10 -15.66 2.26
C THR A 101 -1.11 -14.73 2.34
N ILE A 102 -1.83 -14.79 3.45
CA ILE A 102 -2.95 -13.88 3.70
C ILE A 102 -2.74 -13.18 5.03
N TRP A 103 -2.75 -11.86 4.98
CA TRP A 103 -2.77 -11.00 6.14
C TRP A 103 -4.17 -10.44 6.35
N GLN A 104 -4.65 -10.51 7.58
CA GLN A 104 -5.90 -9.90 8.02
C GLN A 104 -5.59 -8.76 8.99
N ARG A 105 -6.22 -7.61 8.79
CA ARG A 105 -6.03 -6.45 9.66
C ARG A 105 -6.44 -6.79 11.09
N ASP A 106 -5.55 -6.53 12.03
CA ASP A 106 -5.82 -6.66 13.46
C ASP A 106 -6.44 -5.33 13.94
N LEU A 107 -7.76 -5.35 14.18
CA LEU A 107 -8.47 -4.20 14.74
C LEU A 107 -8.24 -4.04 16.26
N GLY A 108 -7.46 -4.94 16.85
CA GLY A 108 -7.39 -5.15 18.29
C GLY A 108 -8.67 -5.80 18.81
N VAL A 109 -8.58 -6.41 19.98
CA VAL A 109 -9.79 -6.65 20.78
C VAL A 109 -10.34 -5.27 21.17
N PRO A 110 -11.63 -4.97 20.91
CA PRO A 110 -12.28 -3.85 21.59
C PRO A 110 -12.04 -4.08 23.08
N THR A 111 -11.34 -3.16 23.73
CA THR A 111 -11.13 -3.25 25.17
C THR A 111 -12.49 -3.16 25.85
N GLU A 112 -13.14 -4.30 26.08
CA GLU A 112 -14.21 -4.37 27.07
C GLU A 112 -13.59 -3.88 28.37
N GLY A 113 -14.21 -2.82 28.90
CA GLY A 113 -13.62 -1.97 29.92
C GLY A 113 -12.93 -2.78 31.01
N ARG A 114 -11.68 -2.40 31.29
CA ARG A 114 -10.96 -2.68 32.52
C ARG A 114 -11.92 -2.47 33.70
N ARG A 115 -12.65 -3.51 34.10
CA ARG A 115 -13.41 -3.57 35.35
C ARG A 115 -12.35 -3.47 36.45
N ARG A 116 -12.07 -2.24 36.88
CA ARG A 116 -11.37 -1.98 38.13
C ARG A 116 -12.23 -2.64 39.21
N LYS A 117 -11.70 -3.71 39.81
CA LYS A 117 -12.20 -4.26 41.06
C LYS A 117 -11.36 -3.68 42.19
#